data_AF-A0A2W4IHN6-F1
#
_entry.id   AF-A0A2W4IHN6-F1
#
_cell.length_a   1.000
_cell.length_b   1.000
_cell.length_c   1.000
_cell.angle_alpha   90.00
_cell.angle_beta   90.00
_cell.angle_gamma   90.00
#
_symmetry.space_group_name_H-M   'P 1'
#
loop_
_entity.id
_entity.type
_entity.pdbx_description
1 polymer ?
#
loop_
_entity_poly.entity_id
_entity_poly.type
_entity_poly.pdbx_seq_one_letter_code
_entity_poly.pdbx_strand_id
1 'polypeptide(L)'
;MTNKYLPKLVKPGAYARILLEFLQKNPELKVAGVDFLKNKNFPFLGQTPTSRLSELLALGLVDKVGKRPCLGKKNRSLDVYKINKKGLNYKF
;
A
#
# COMPACT_ATOMS: atom_id res chain seq x y z
N MET A 1 18.15 -12.78 0.12
CA MET A 1 18.17 -12.57 1.59
C MET A 1 16.74 -12.34 2.07
N THR A 2 16.10 -13.35 2.65
CA THR A 2 14.74 -13.27 3.22
C THR A 2 14.86 -12.94 4.70
N ASN A 3 14.40 -11.75 5.09
CA ASN A 3 14.48 -11.23 6.45
C ASN A 3 13.64 -12.11 7.39
N LYS A 4 14.27 -12.86 8.30
CA LYS A 4 13.65 -13.89 9.15
C LYS A 4 12.91 -13.34 10.39
N TYR A 5 12.99 -12.04 10.64
CA TYR A 5 12.56 -11.42 11.90
C TYR A 5 11.22 -10.68 11.83
N LEU A 6 10.64 -10.54 10.63
CA LEU A 6 9.29 -10.00 10.50
C LEU A 6 8.31 -11.18 10.48
N PRO A 7 7.37 -11.27 11.44
CA PRO A 7 6.33 -12.28 11.36
C PRO A 7 5.66 -12.16 9.99
N LYS A 8 5.62 -13.27 9.25
CA LYS A 8 4.88 -13.32 8.00
C LYS A 8 3.42 -13.03 8.35
N LEU A 9 2.97 -11.82 8.05
CA LEU A 9 1.59 -11.45 8.27
C LEU A 9 0.72 -12.45 7.51
N VAL A 10 -0.28 -12.98 8.19
CA VAL A 10 -1.24 -13.93 7.61
C VAL A 10 -2.51 -13.19 7.15
N LYS A 11 -2.79 -12.04 7.78
CA LYS A 11 -3.96 -11.20 7.50
C LYS A 11 -3.55 -9.72 7.53
N PRO A 12 -4.21 -8.86 6.74
CA PRO A 12 -4.01 -7.43 6.81
C PRO A 12 -4.52 -6.90 8.15
N GLY A 13 -3.75 -6.03 8.81
CA GLY A 13 -4.24 -5.28 9.98
C GLY A 13 -5.41 -4.36 9.62
N ALA A 14 -6.15 -3.86 10.61
CA ALA A 14 -7.37 -3.06 10.40
C ALA A 14 -7.18 -1.90 9.38
N TYR A 15 -6.06 -1.18 9.47
CA TYR A 15 -5.73 -0.09 8.56
C TYR A 15 -5.31 -0.55 7.15
N ALA A 16 -4.64 -1.70 7.02
CA ALA A 16 -4.33 -2.30 5.73
C ALA A 16 -5.59 -2.86 5.06
N ARG A 17 -6.56 -3.35 5.85
CA ARG A 17 -7.89 -3.73 5.38
C ARG A 17 -8.64 -2.55 4.77
N ILE A 18 -8.73 -1.41 5.46
CA ILE A 18 -9.39 -0.20 4.93
C ILE A 18 -8.75 0.23 3.61
N LEU A 19 -7.41 0.19 3.54
CA LEU A 19 -6.67 0.50 2.32
C LEU A 19 -6.99 -0.46 1.18
N LEU A 20 -7.07 -1.76 1.48
CA LEU A 20 -7.41 -2.77 0.50
C LEU A 20 -8.84 -2.60 -0.01
N GLU A 21 -9.82 -2.37 0.87
CA GLU A 21 -11.21 -2.10 0.49
C GLU A 21 -11.33 -0.86 -0.41
N PHE A 22 -10.54 0.20 -0.13
CA PHE A 22 -10.49 1.37 -1.00
C PHE A 22 -9.92 1.06 -2.39
N LEU A 23 -8.83 0.28 -2.45
CA LEU A 23 -8.22 -0.12 -3.72
C LEU A 23 -9.10 -1.09 -4.51
N GLN A 24 -9.86 -1.95 -3.83
CA GLN A 24 -10.85 -2.84 -4.46
C GLN A 24 -11.97 -2.05 -5.13
N LYS A 25 -12.43 -0.95 -4.50
CA LYS A 25 -13.40 -0.03 -5.10
C LYS A 25 -12.83 0.77 -6.28
N ASN A 26 -11.50 0.86 -6.40
CA ASN A 26 -10.82 1.68 -7.39
C ASN A 26 -9.62 0.93 -8.03
N PRO A 27 -9.86 -0.16 -8.78
CA PRO A 27 -8.81 -1.11 -9.18
C PRO A 27 -7.79 -0.56 -10.18
N GLU A 28 -8.13 0.53 -10.87
CA GLU A 28 -7.22 1.16 -11.84
C GLU A 28 -6.21 2.10 -11.17
N LEU A 29 -6.44 2.48 -9.91
CA LEU A 29 -5.59 3.43 -9.20
C LEU A 29 -4.17 2.90 -9.02
N LYS A 30 -3.21 3.77 -9.33
CA LYS A 30 -1.80 3.62 -9.03
C LYS A 30 -1.46 4.62 -7.94
N VAL A 31 -1.06 4.12 -6.77
CA VAL A 31 -0.92 4.95 -5.57
C VAL A 31 0.47 4.82 -4.96
N ALA A 32 1.01 5.92 -4.48
CA ALA A 32 2.12 5.94 -3.56
C ALA A 32 1.60 6.15 -2.12
N GLY A 33 2.34 5.69 -1.11
CA GLY A 33 1.94 5.85 0.29
C GLY A 33 1.69 7.31 0.71
N VAL A 34 2.35 8.26 0.04
CA VAL A 34 2.15 9.69 0.30
C VAL A 34 0.83 10.24 -0.23
N ASP A 35 0.19 9.58 -1.20
CA ASP A 35 -1.06 10.06 -1.79
C ASP A 35 -2.20 10.02 -0.75
N PHE A 36 -2.12 9.07 0.19
CA PHE A 36 -3.06 8.94 1.29
C PHE A 36 -2.80 9.89 2.46
N LEU A 37 -1.61 10.51 2.55
CA LEU A 37 -1.32 11.52 3.57
C LEU A 37 -2.08 12.83 3.31
N LYS A 38 -2.42 13.12 2.06
CA LYS A 38 -3.12 14.35 1.66
C LYS A 38 -4.64 14.22 1.79
N ASN A 39 -5.16 13.01 1.88
CA ASN A 39 -6.59 12.77 1.95
C ASN A 39 -7.07 12.84 3.41
N LYS A 40 -7.61 14.00 3.81
CA LYS A 40 -8.17 14.23 5.16
C LYS A 40 -9.28 13.25 5.55
N ASN A 41 -9.95 12.65 4.56
CA ASN A 41 -11.05 11.70 4.77
C ASN A 41 -10.59 10.24 4.85
N PHE A 42 -9.29 9.98 4.72
CA PHE A 42 -8.75 8.63 4.88
C PHE A 42 -8.34 8.42 6.33
N PRO A 43 -8.72 7.30 6.99
CA PRO A 43 -8.52 7.09 8.43
C PRO A 43 -7.08 6.72 8.81
N PHE A 44 -6.07 7.42 8.26
CA PHE A 44 -4.65 7.26 8.61
C PHE A 44 -4.12 8.35 9.54
N LEU A 45 -4.97 8.97 10.35
CA LEU A 45 -4.51 9.93 11.37
C LEU A 45 -3.47 9.24 12.28
N GLY A 46 -2.21 9.68 12.19
CA GLY A 46 -1.08 9.14 12.96
C GLY A 46 -0.43 7.86 12.43
N GLN A 47 -0.87 7.30 11.30
CA GLN A 47 -0.31 6.08 10.70
C GLN A 47 0.44 6.38 9.40
N THR A 48 1.50 5.63 9.09
CA THR A 48 2.24 5.75 7.83
C THR A 48 1.58 4.88 6.74
N PRO A 49 0.89 5.46 5.73
CA PRO A 49 0.17 4.68 4.73
C PRO A 49 1.10 3.82 3.86
N THR A 50 2.35 4.27 3.69
CA THR A 50 3.42 3.50 3.04
C THR A 50 3.64 2.16 3.73
N SER A 51 3.59 2.10 5.06
CA SER A 51 3.76 0.85 5.81
C SER A 51 2.63 -0.12 5.52
N ARG A 52 1.40 0.37 5.34
CA ARG A 52 0.24 -0.48 5.00
C ARG A 52 0.31 -1.00 3.57
N LEU A 53 0.78 -0.21 2.61
CA LEU A 53 1.07 -0.69 1.26
C LEU A 53 2.16 -1.78 1.27
N SER A 54 3.19 -1.63 2.11
CA SER A 54 4.22 -2.65 2.29
C SER A 54 3.66 -3.95 2.91
N GLU A 55 2.71 -3.84 3.85
CA GLU A 55 2.01 -5.02 4.41
C GLU A 55 1.20 -5.73 3.33
N LEU A 56 0.41 -5.00 2.53
CA LEU A 56 -0.36 -5.57 1.42
C LEU A 56 0.54 -6.18 0.34
N LEU A 57 1.72 -5.60 0.10
CA LEU A 57 2.73 -6.14 -0.82
C LEU A 57 3.29 -7.47 -0.27
N ALA A 58 3.62 -7.52 1.03
CA ALA A 58 4.13 -8.73 1.68
C ALA A 58 3.09 -9.87 1.66
N LEU A 59 1.81 -9.53 1.70
CA LEU A 59 0.68 -10.46 1.53
C LEU A 59 0.38 -10.82 0.06
N GLY A 60 1.05 -10.18 -0.90
CA GLY A 60 0.84 -10.41 -2.33
C GLY A 60 -0.52 -9.93 -2.86
N LEU A 61 -1.12 -8.91 -2.22
CA LEU A 61 -2.42 -8.35 -2.58
C LEU A 61 -2.29 -7.11 -3.49
N VAL A 62 -1.13 -6.47 -3.47
CA VAL A 62 -0.79 -5.35 -4.36
C VAL A 62 0.56 -5.63 -5.00
N ASP A 63 0.77 -5.10 -6.20
CA ASP A 63 2.03 -5.19 -6.93
C ASP A 63 2.68 -3.81 -7.03
N LYS A 64 4.02 -3.81 -7.06
CA LYS A 64 4.81 -2.62 -7.32
C LYS A 64 4.90 -2.39 -8.83
N VAL A 65 4.25 -1.35 -9.32
CA VAL A 65 4.09 -1.07 -10.76
C VAL A 65 5.00 0.02 -11.29
N GLY A 66 5.76 0.68 -10.42
CA GLY A 66 6.73 1.69 -10.85
C GLY A 66 7.28 2.54 -9.73
N LYS A 67 7.96 3.60 -10.15
CA LYS A 67 8.55 4.60 -9.27
C LYS A 67 8.17 6.00 -9.75
N ARG A 68 7.79 6.89 -8.82
CA ARG A 68 7.48 8.30 -9.09
C ARG A 68 8.55 9.20 -8.48
N PRO A 69 9.05 10.23 -9.15
CA PRO A 69 9.99 11.18 -8.55
C PRO A 69 9.33 11.96 -7.40
N CYS A 70 10.04 12.13 -6.28
CA CYS A 70 9.64 13.07 -5.24
C CYS A 70 9.82 14.50 -5.76
N LEU A 71 8.76 15.31 -5.67
CA LEU A 71 8.86 16.76 -5.90
C LEU A 71 9.84 17.37 -4.88
N GLY A 72 10.90 18.01 -5.37
CA GLY A 72 11.84 18.80 -4.54
C GLY A 72 13.05 18.07 -3.96
N LYS A 73 13.25 16.76 -4.20
CA LYS A 73 14.47 16.04 -3.76
C LYS A 73 15.10 15.28 -4.93
N LYS A 74 16.21 15.80 -5.46
CA LYS A 74 17.05 15.07 -6.44
C LYS A 74 17.41 13.69 -5.83
N ASN A 75 17.17 12.63 -6.59
CA ASN A 75 17.47 11.23 -6.26
C ASN A 75 16.52 10.49 -5.29
N ARG A 76 15.37 11.05 -4.89
CA ARG A 76 14.35 10.26 -4.16
C ARG A 76 13.18 9.88 -5.07
N SER A 77 12.91 8.58 -5.13
CA SER A 77 11.75 8.00 -5.82
C SER A 77 10.80 7.35 -4.83
N LEU A 78 9.49 7.53 -5.05
CA LEU A 78 8.43 6.86 -4.33
C LEU A 78 8.02 5.60 -5.08
N ASP A 79 7.81 4.53 -4.34
CA ASP A 79 7.26 3.31 -4.90
C ASP A 79 5.77 3.47 -5.16
N VAL A 80 5.34 3.04 -6.34
CA VAL A 80 3.95 3.09 -6.80
C VAL A 80 3.38 1.69 -6.82
N TYR A 81 2.20 1.54 -6.24
CA TYR A 81 1.51 0.28 -6.03
C TYR A 81 0.19 0.25 -6.78
N LYS A 82 -0.22 -0.94 -7.22
CA LYS A 82 -1.54 -1.21 -7.82
C LYS A 82 -2.10 -2.50 -7.24
N ILE A 83 -3.41 -2.57 -7.03
CA ILE A 83 -4.06 -3.80 -6.62
C ILE A 83 -3.98 -4.87 -7.72
N ASN A 84 -3.70 -6.11 -7.32
CA ASN A 84 -3.60 -7.23 -8.24
C ASN A 84 -4.84 -8.13 -8.17
N LYS A 85 -4.92 -9.17 -9.01
CA LYS A 85 -6.07 -10.09 -9.04
C LYS A 85 -6.34 -10.77 -7.69
N LYS A 86 -5.30 -11.04 -6.89
CA LYS A 86 -5.44 -11.63 -5.55
C LYS A 86 -6.03 -10.63 -4.57
N GLY A 87 -5.55 -9.38 -4.57
CA GLY A 87 -6.10 -8.31 -3.76
C GLY A 87 -7.54 -7.99 -4.11
N LEU A 88 -7.89 -8.00 -5.40
CA LEU A 88 -9.26 -7.73 -5.87
C LEU A 88 -10.26 -8.76 -5.33
N ASN A 89 -9.87 -10.04 -5.33
CA ASN A 89 -10.71 -11.15 -4.89
C ASN A 89 -10.53 -11.50 -3.40
N TYR A 90 -9.76 -10.71 -2.67
CA TYR A 90 -9.47 -10.98 -1.26
C TYR A 90 -10.74 -10.77 -0.41
N LYS A 91 -11.11 -11.80 0.35
CA LYS A 91 -12.22 -11.79 1.31
C LYS A 91 -11.66 -11.84 2.73
N PHE A 92 -12.28 -11.09 3.64
CA PHE A 92 -11.85 -10.96 5.04
C PHE A 92 -12.39 -12.05 5.95
#